data_AF-A0A327Z3S7-F1
#
_entry.id   AF-A0A327Z3S7-F1
#
_cell.length_a   1.000
_cell.length_b   1.000
_cell.length_c   1.000
_cell.angle_alpha   90.00
_cell.angle_beta   90.00
_cell.angle_gamma   90.00
#
_symmetry.space_group_name_H-M   'P 1'
#
loop_
_entity.id
_entity.type
_entity.pdbx_description
1 polymer ?
#
loop_
_entity_poly.entity_id
_entity_poly.type
_entity_poly.pdbx_seq_one_letter_code
_entity_poly.pdbx_strand_id
1 'polypeptide(L)'
;MRTTTTADLRVDHIPGRSVTVIAGDVTLLTYTYTSAPALHPIRTLAGDQLPAVSWLPPHVDEHPRLRPASDDMLSELTDTGVTAAAAHRLIWTGHDGAPVLSEWRSLTAHLTGDDSWVLLFENTLTNVSGTALTFGAAGAASGGLRWRGALSFTGDGPSEVRPDQHHPARVILIDDDANPHHPPLTCMDGATVAFRHAAVIASDIHDTGALADLGRTTLAGW
;
A
#
# COMPACT_ATOMS: atom_id res chain seq x y z
N MET A 1 31.95 -12.84 -13.43
CA MET A 1 31.55 -13.13 -12.04
C MET A 1 31.20 -11.80 -11.39
N ARG A 2 29.92 -11.41 -11.41
CA ARG A 2 29.46 -10.21 -10.69
C ARG A 2 29.38 -10.61 -9.23
N THR A 3 30.13 -9.93 -8.36
CA THR A 3 29.92 -10.00 -6.92
C THR A 3 28.55 -9.41 -6.62
N THR A 4 27.58 -10.26 -6.30
CA THR A 4 26.28 -9.84 -5.78
C THR A 4 26.50 -9.34 -4.36
N THR A 5 26.63 -8.02 -4.21
CA THR A 5 26.41 -7.39 -2.91
C THR A 5 24.92 -7.48 -2.67
N THR A 6 24.50 -8.27 -1.68
CA THR A 6 23.10 -8.28 -1.22
C THR A 6 22.69 -6.84 -0.94
N ALA A 7 21.66 -6.36 -1.63
CA ALA A 7 21.19 -5.01 -1.45
C ALA A 7 20.76 -4.81 0.01
N ASP A 8 21.07 -3.65 0.56
CA ASP A 8 20.65 -3.22 1.89
C ASP A 8 19.71 -2.02 1.72
N LEU A 9 18.61 -2.02 2.46
CA LEU A 9 17.65 -0.93 2.52
C LEU A 9 18.22 0.20 3.36
N ARG A 10 17.92 1.41 2.92
CA ARG A 10 18.21 2.64 3.63
C ARG A 10 17.03 3.57 3.55
N VAL A 11 16.80 4.31 4.61
CA VAL A 11 15.74 5.32 4.69
C VAL A 11 16.29 6.74 4.72
N ASP A 12 15.90 7.54 3.73
CA ASP A 12 16.05 8.99 3.73
C ASP A 12 14.73 9.65 4.15
N HIS A 13 14.75 10.38 5.26
CA HIS A 13 13.57 11.03 5.83
C HIS A 13 13.67 12.55 5.75
N ILE A 14 12.64 13.17 5.18
CA ILE A 14 12.37 14.60 5.30
C ILE A 14 11.17 14.74 6.23
N PRO A 15 11.37 15.12 7.51
CA PRO A 15 10.29 15.31 8.48
C PRO A 15 9.18 16.24 7.97
N GLY A 16 7.93 15.92 8.28
CA GLY A 16 6.75 16.67 7.81
C GLY A 16 6.43 16.51 6.32
N ARG A 17 7.11 15.61 5.60
CA ARG A 17 7.01 15.57 4.13
C ARG A 17 7.07 14.19 3.53
N SER A 18 8.21 13.50 3.61
CA SER A 18 8.40 12.27 2.85
C SER A 18 9.44 11.32 3.44
N VAL A 19 9.24 10.03 3.19
CA VAL A 19 10.18 8.93 3.42
C VAL A 19 10.58 8.37 2.07
N THR A 20 11.87 8.22 1.83
CA THR A 20 12.39 7.57 0.62
C THR A 20 13.14 6.31 1.04
N VAL A 21 12.76 5.18 0.45
CA VAL A 21 13.42 3.88 0.66
C VAL A 21 14.35 3.61 -0.52
N ILE A 22 15.59 3.27 -0.22
CA ILE A 22 16.68 3.09 -1.18
C ILE A 22 17.27 1.70 -0.98
N ALA A 23 17.51 0.96 -2.06
CA ALA A 23 18.23 -0.32 -2.05
C ALA A 23 19.50 -0.17 -2.89
N GLY A 24 20.68 -0.24 -2.25
CA GLY A 24 21.94 0.11 -2.93
C GLY A 24 21.88 1.55 -3.49
N ASP A 25 21.99 1.69 -4.81
CA ASP A 25 21.92 2.99 -5.51
C ASP A 25 20.54 3.26 -6.14
N VAL A 26 19.55 2.40 -5.91
CA VAL A 26 18.22 2.50 -6.51
C VAL A 26 17.20 3.01 -5.49
N THR A 27 16.55 4.13 -5.79
CA THR A 27 15.35 4.56 -5.05
C THR A 27 14.19 3.60 -5.36
N LEU A 28 13.79 2.80 -4.38
CA LEU A 28 12.67 1.88 -4.55
C LEU A 28 11.34 2.60 -4.49
N LEU A 29 11.14 3.44 -3.48
CA LEU A 29 9.93 4.24 -3.35
C LEU A 29 10.16 5.56 -2.62
N THR A 30 9.27 6.52 -2.86
CA THR A 30 9.09 7.69 -1.99
C THR A 30 7.63 7.77 -1.56
N TYR A 31 7.40 7.77 -0.25
CA TYR A 31 6.11 7.98 0.38
C TYR A 31 6.01 9.40 0.91
N THR A 32 5.08 10.19 0.37
CA THR A 32 4.69 11.50 0.92
C THR A 32 3.58 11.27 1.95
N TYR A 33 3.80 11.69 3.20
CA TYR A 33 2.86 11.48 4.31
C TYR A 33 2.21 12.79 4.76
N THR A 34 1.64 13.51 3.80
CA THR A 34 0.88 14.74 4.07
C THR A 34 -0.62 14.47 4.00
N SER A 35 -1.44 15.52 4.06
CA SER A 35 -2.85 15.44 3.70
C SER A 35 -3.09 15.01 2.24
N ALA A 36 -2.09 15.03 1.37
CA ALA A 36 -2.17 14.48 0.00
C ALA A 36 -1.17 13.33 -0.17
N PRO A 37 -1.40 12.18 0.49
CA PRO A 37 -0.42 11.11 0.52
C PRO A 37 -0.24 10.50 -0.87
N ALA A 38 1.01 10.21 -1.22
CA ALA A 38 1.36 9.66 -2.52
C ALA A 38 2.55 8.71 -2.40
N LEU A 39 2.56 7.67 -3.24
CA LEU A 39 3.65 6.71 -3.34
C LEU A 39 4.21 6.77 -4.76
N HIS A 40 5.30 7.52 -4.94
CA HIS A 40 5.96 7.70 -6.23
C HIS A 40 7.37 8.29 -6.05
N PRO A 41 8.39 7.81 -6.78
CA PRO A 41 8.32 6.69 -7.74
C PRO A 41 8.08 5.36 -7.02
N ILE A 42 7.80 4.30 -7.77
CA ILE A 42 7.98 2.92 -7.33
C ILE A 42 8.83 2.23 -8.39
N ARG A 43 9.87 1.49 -7.99
CA ARG A 43 10.81 0.85 -8.91
C ARG A 43 11.08 -0.60 -8.59
N THR A 44 11.52 -1.36 -9.59
CA THR A 44 12.20 -2.65 -9.37
C THR A 44 13.60 -2.45 -8.78
N LEU A 45 14.23 -3.52 -8.30
CA LEU A 45 15.64 -3.48 -7.89
C LEU A 45 16.60 -3.18 -9.07
N ALA A 46 16.20 -3.47 -10.31
CA ALA A 46 16.92 -3.05 -11.51
C ALA A 46 16.73 -1.56 -11.86
N GLY A 47 15.85 -0.83 -11.15
CA GLY A 47 15.58 0.59 -11.35
C GLY A 47 14.48 0.91 -12.36
N ASP A 48 13.81 -0.10 -12.92
CA ASP A 48 12.68 0.09 -13.82
C ASP A 48 11.53 0.78 -13.09
N GLN A 49 11.03 1.87 -13.64
CA GLN A 49 9.95 2.62 -13.03
C GLN A 49 8.61 1.93 -13.30
N LEU A 50 7.88 1.66 -12.22
CA LEU A 50 6.52 1.18 -12.27
C LEU A 50 5.53 2.34 -12.35
N PRO A 51 4.28 2.09 -12.79
CA PRO A 51 3.27 3.14 -12.82
C PRO A 51 3.00 3.75 -11.43
N ALA A 52 2.56 5.00 -11.42
CA ALA A 52 2.22 5.68 -10.18
C ALA A 52 1.07 4.98 -9.45
N VAL A 53 1.19 4.92 -8.13
CA VAL A 53 0.17 4.42 -7.24
C VAL A 53 -0.61 5.60 -6.68
N SER A 54 -1.93 5.54 -6.80
CA SER A 54 -2.82 6.54 -6.23
C SER A 54 -3.45 6.02 -4.96
N TRP A 55 -3.50 6.89 -3.96
CA TRP A 55 -4.27 6.65 -2.75
C TRP A 55 -5.69 7.17 -2.95
N LEU A 56 -6.71 6.31 -2.82
CA LEU A 56 -8.09 6.75 -2.83
C LEU A 56 -8.62 6.90 -1.39
N PRO A 57 -9.39 7.97 -1.10
CA PRO A 57 -10.14 8.07 0.14
C PRO A 57 -11.02 6.82 0.36
N PRO A 58 -11.23 6.40 1.62
CA PRO A 58 -12.26 5.40 1.93
C PRO A 58 -13.61 5.83 1.36
N HIS A 59 -14.32 4.91 0.71
CA HIS A 59 -15.69 5.17 0.30
C HIS A 59 -16.64 4.83 1.44
N VAL A 60 -17.24 5.88 2.01
CA VAL A 60 -18.30 5.78 3.03
C VAL A 60 -19.54 6.39 2.42
N ASP A 61 -20.63 5.63 2.38
CA ASP A 61 -21.84 6.00 1.64
C ASP A 61 -22.48 7.27 2.23
N GLU A 62 -22.45 7.41 3.56
CA GLU A 62 -22.95 8.57 4.28
C GLU A 62 -22.07 9.82 4.08
N HIS A 63 -20.80 9.62 3.69
CA HIS A 63 -19.81 10.68 3.54
C HIS A 63 -19.03 10.56 2.20
N PRO A 64 -19.68 10.79 1.04
CA PRO A 64 -19.08 10.52 -0.28
C PRO A 64 -17.92 11.44 -0.67
N ARG A 65 -17.57 12.43 0.17
CA ARG A 65 -16.53 13.44 -0.08
C ARG A 65 -15.63 13.64 1.13
N LEU A 66 -15.07 12.55 1.65
CA LEU A 66 -14.08 12.63 2.73
C LEU A 66 -12.87 13.46 2.32
N ARG A 67 -12.38 14.26 3.27
CA ARG A 67 -11.16 15.05 3.12
C ARG A 67 -10.14 14.57 4.16
N PRO A 68 -8.89 14.30 3.75
CA PRO A 68 -7.83 13.97 4.69
C PRO A 68 -7.36 15.21 5.42
N ALA A 69 -7.15 15.08 6.73
CA ALA A 69 -6.38 15.96 7.57
C ALA A 69 -5.23 15.14 8.17
N SER A 70 -4.02 15.72 8.17
CA SER A 70 -2.82 15.14 8.77
C SER A 70 -2.16 16.17 9.69
N ASP A 71 -1.47 15.70 10.72
CA ASP A 71 -0.49 16.48 11.48
C ASP A 71 0.93 16.42 10.87
N ASP A 72 1.04 15.77 9.70
CA ASP A 72 2.26 15.50 8.95
C ASP A 72 3.32 14.78 9.82
N MET A 73 2.91 13.93 10.76
CA MET A 73 3.80 13.16 11.62
C MET A 73 3.72 11.66 11.32
N LEU A 74 4.89 11.01 11.33
CA LEU A 74 4.96 9.55 11.33
C LEU A 74 4.74 9.01 12.75
N SER A 75 3.86 8.03 12.89
CA SER A 75 3.75 7.26 14.14
C SER A 75 4.86 6.22 14.27
N GLU A 76 5.49 5.85 13.17
CA GLU A 76 6.61 4.90 13.14
C GLU A 76 7.53 5.19 11.95
N LEU A 77 8.84 5.02 12.16
CA LEU A 77 9.85 4.95 11.11
C LEU A 77 10.92 3.95 11.54
N THR A 78 11.10 2.87 10.79
CA THR A 78 12.10 1.82 11.08
C THR A 78 12.90 1.46 9.84
N ASP A 79 14.14 1.04 10.06
CA ASP A 79 15.07 0.54 9.05
C ASP A 79 15.97 -0.52 9.70
N THR A 80 15.96 -1.72 9.14
CA THR A 80 16.77 -2.87 9.59
C THR A 80 17.80 -3.31 8.54
N GLY A 81 17.85 -2.63 7.39
CA GLY A 81 18.61 -3.06 6.23
C GLY A 81 17.92 -4.09 5.34
N VAL A 82 17.06 -4.95 5.90
CA VAL A 82 16.22 -5.89 5.10
C VAL A 82 14.77 -5.42 5.04
N THR A 83 14.36 -4.61 6.01
CA THR A 83 13.03 -4.00 6.09
C THR A 83 13.14 -2.51 6.34
N ALA A 84 12.25 -1.75 5.73
CA ALA A 84 12.05 -0.34 6.02
C ALA A 84 10.56 -0.06 6.13
N ALA A 85 10.10 0.47 7.26
CA ALA A 85 8.68 0.76 7.49
C ALA A 85 8.44 2.22 7.85
N ALA A 86 7.31 2.75 7.39
CA ALA A 86 6.82 4.06 7.78
C ALA A 86 5.30 3.99 8.04
N ALA A 87 4.89 4.40 9.23
CA ALA A 87 3.47 4.46 9.60
C ALA A 87 2.99 5.89 9.81
N HIS A 88 1.78 6.18 9.34
CA HIS A 88 1.18 7.51 9.29
C HIS A 88 -0.28 7.44 9.74
N ARG A 89 -0.74 8.47 10.45
CA ARG A 89 -2.14 8.63 10.85
C ARG A 89 -2.81 9.73 10.06
N LEU A 90 -4.07 9.51 9.68
CA LEU A 90 -4.91 10.47 9.00
C LEU A 90 -6.27 10.54 9.67
N ILE A 91 -6.82 11.74 9.78
CA ILE A 91 -8.22 11.92 10.14
C ILE A 91 -8.97 12.29 8.87
N TRP A 92 -10.02 11.55 8.55
CA TRP A 92 -10.91 11.86 7.45
C TRP A 92 -12.11 12.62 7.97
N THR A 93 -12.34 13.81 7.41
CA THR A 93 -13.46 14.65 7.80
C THR A 93 -14.56 14.65 6.73
N GLY A 94 -15.79 14.80 7.18
CA GLY A 94 -16.95 15.08 6.34
C GLY A 94 -16.86 16.46 5.68
N HIS A 95 -17.86 16.79 4.88
CA HIS A 95 -17.93 18.09 4.20
C HIS A 95 -18.05 19.27 5.19
N ASP A 96 -18.68 19.02 6.34
CA ASP A 96 -18.85 19.94 7.47
C ASP A 96 -17.60 20.08 8.36
N GLY A 97 -16.55 19.30 8.08
CA GLY A 97 -15.31 19.27 8.86
C GLY A 97 -15.38 18.36 10.09
N ALA A 98 -16.50 17.69 10.35
CA ALA A 98 -16.58 16.73 11.45
C ALA A 98 -15.73 15.49 11.15
N PRO A 99 -15.01 14.92 12.14
CA PRO A 99 -14.25 13.68 11.95
C PRO A 99 -15.20 12.51 11.68
N VAL A 100 -14.84 11.67 10.72
CA VAL A 100 -15.62 10.49 10.32
C VAL A 100 -14.81 9.22 10.54
N LEU A 101 -13.56 9.20 10.07
CA LEU A 101 -12.64 8.08 10.24
C LEU A 101 -11.32 8.54 10.83
N SER A 102 -10.81 7.77 11.78
CA SER A 102 -9.38 7.78 12.13
C SER A 102 -8.71 6.64 11.38
N GLU A 103 -7.78 6.96 10.50
CA GLU A 103 -6.98 5.98 9.79
C GLU A 103 -5.58 5.89 10.39
N TRP A 104 -5.11 4.67 10.61
CA TRP A 104 -3.69 4.38 10.73
C TRP A 104 -3.27 3.54 9.53
N ARG A 105 -2.08 3.77 8.99
CA ARG A 105 -1.53 2.96 7.92
C ARG A 105 -0.04 2.75 8.06
N SER A 106 0.45 1.65 7.52
CA SER A 106 1.87 1.33 7.42
C SER A 106 2.24 0.91 6.01
N LEU A 107 3.41 1.36 5.56
CA LEU A 107 4.07 0.93 4.34
C LEU A 107 5.39 0.30 4.74
N THR A 108 5.56 -0.99 4.44
CA THR A 108 6.79 -1.73 4.74
C THR A 108 7.39 -2.26 3.45
N ALA A 109 8.60 -1.81 3.12
CA ALA A 109 9.42 -2.44 2.10
C ALA A 109 10.20 -3.59 2.73
N HIS A 110 10.21 -4.75 2.08
CA HIS A 110 10.94 -5.93 2.51
C HIS A 110 11.72 -6.53 1.34
N LEU A 111 13.04 -6.66 1.47
CA LEU A 111 13.86 -7.33 0.48
C LEU A 111 13.68 -8.85 0.58
N THR A 112 13.40 -9.49 -0.56
CA THR A 112 13.13 -10.94 -0.64
C THR A 112 14.15 -11.71 -1.48
N GLY A 113 15.03 -11.00 -2.19
CA GLY A 113 16.07 -11.57 -3.04
C GLY A 113 16.86 -10.50 -3.78
N ASP A 114 17.61 -10.91 -4.80
CA ASP A 114 18.48 -10.01 -5.57
C ASP A 114 17.72 -9.18 -6.63
N ASP A 115 16.53 -9.62 -7.03
CA ASP A 115 15.74 -9.04 -8.13
C ASP A 115 14.28 -8.73 -7.76
N SER A 116 13.85 -9.12 -6.55
CA SER A 116 12.51 -8.87 -6.04
C SER A 116 12.48 -8.26 -4.63
N TRP A 117 11.44 -7.49 -4.37
CA TRP A 117 11.10 -6.97 -3.05
C TRP A 117 9.59 -6.88 -2.89
N VAL A 118 9.12 -6.82 -1.64
CA VAL A 118 7.70 -6.76 -1.30
C VAL A 118 7.38 -5.42 -0.67
N LEU A 119 6.31 -4.77 -1.14
CA LEU A 119 5.65 -3.68 -0.44
C LEU A 119 4.45 -4.24 0.31
N LEU A 120 4.56 -4.32 1.63
CA LEU A 120 3.40 -4.55 2.49
C LEU A 120 2.68 -3.22 2.72
N PHE A 121 1.37 -3.28 2.63
CA PHE A 121 0.48 -2.17 2.90
C PHE A 121 -0.56 -2.58 3.92
N GLU A 122 -0.57 -1.91 5.06
CA GLU A 122 -1.52 -2.15 6.15
C GLU A 122 -2.30 -0.89 6.46
N ASN A 123 -3.59 -1.02 6.75
CA ASN A 123 -4.45 0.08 7.14
C ASN A 123 -5.47 -0.39 8.16
N THR A 124 -5.78 0.48 9.11
CA THR A 124 -6.99 0.40 9.92
C THR A 124 -7.82 1.67 9.77
N LEU A 125 -9.14 1.50 9.64
CA LEU A 125 -10.13 2.57 9.63
C LEU A 125 -11.02 2.42 10.87
N THR A 126 -10.85 3.31 11.83
CA THR A 126 -11.73 3.41 13.00
C THR A 126 -12.83 4.43 12.74
N ASN A 127 -14.09 4.01 12.90
CA ASN A 127 -15.22 4.92 12.85
C ASN A 127 -15.23 5.81 14.11
N VAL A 128 -15.22 7.13 13.89
CA VAL A 128 -15.24 8.14 14.96
C VAL A 128 -16.35 9.17 14.75
N SER A 129 -17.33 8.84 13.90
CA SER A 129 -18.41 9.74 13.49
C SER A 129 -19.52 9.89 14.53
N GLY A 130 -19.60 9.00 15.52
CA GLY A 130 -20.73 8.91 16.45
C GLY A 130 -21.96 8.16 15.90
N THR A 131 -21.89 7.65 14.66
CA THR A 131 -22.97 6.91 14.00
C THR A 131 -22.45 5.68 13.26
N ALA A 132 -23.31 4.72 12.92
CA ALA A 132 -22.91 3.59 12.08
C ALA A 132 -22.62 4.06 10.65
N LEU A 133 -21.57 3.51 10.04
CA LEU A 133 -21.14 3.81 8.68
C LEU A 133 -21.27 2.59 7.78
N THR A 134 -21.54 2.84 6.50
CA THR A 134 -21.60 1.80 5.46
C THR A 134 -20.47 2.01 4.47
N PHE A 135 -19.58 1.02 4.37
CA PHE A 135 -18.50 1.01 3.38
C PHE A 135 -18.94 0.27 2.12
N GLY A 136 -18.93 0.96 0.98
CA GLY A 136 -18.91 0.34 -0.35
C GLY A 136 -20.23 -0.24 -0.86
N ALA A 137 -21.42 0.17 -0.39
CA ALA A 137 -22.68 -0.40 -0.89
C ALA A 137 -22.92 -0.15 -2.39
N ALA A 138 -22.23 0.83 -2.99
CA ALA A 138 -22.25 1.09 -4.43
C ALA A 138 -21.22 0.27 -5.24
N GLY A 139 -20.61 -0.78 -4.66
CA GLY A 139 -19.54 -1.57 -5.31
C GLY A 139 -18.19 -0.82 -5.40
N ALA A 140 -18.03 0.26 -4.65
CA ALA A 140 -16.77 0.98 -4.53
C ALA A 140 -15.85 0.26 -3.53
N ALA A 141 -14.56 0.17 -3.83
CA ALA A 141 -13.59 -0.40 -2.88
C ALA A 141 -13.49 0.47 -1.62
N SER A 142 -13.32 -0.20 -0.48
CA SER A 142 -13.12 0.40 0.84
C SER A 142 -11.75 1.08 0.96
N GLY A 143 -11.54 2.19 0.23
CA GLY A 143 -10.26 2.90 0.21
C GLY A 143 -9.09 2.03 -0.27
N GLY A 144 -7.86 2.51 -0.11
CA GLY A 144 -6.67 1.69 -0.32
C GLY A 144 -5.79 2.05 -1.51
N LEU A 145 -4.74 1.26 -1.66
CA LEU A 145 -3.71 1.41 -2.67
C LEU A 145 -4.25 0.99 -4.04
N ARG A 146 -4.26 1.91 -5.02
CA ARG A 146 -4.62 1.56 -6.41
C ARG A 146 -3.49 1.82 -7.38
N TRP A 147 -3.08 0.76 -8.08
CA TRP A 147 -2.17 0.85 -9.22
C TRP A 147 -2.92 1.33 -10.46
N ARG A 148 -2.33 2.28 -11.21
CA ARG A 148 -2.85 2.71 -12.51
C ARG A 148 -1.99 2.11 -13.62
N GLY A 149 -2.56 1.32 -14.54
CA GLY A 149 -1.84 0.81 -15.72
C GLY A 149 -2.05 -0.69 -15.96
N ALA A 150 -1.49 -1.20 -17.06
CA ALA A 150 -1.52 -2.63 -17.38
C ALA A 150 -0.52 -3.37 -16.49
N LEU A 151 -0.98 -3.84 -15.33
CA LEU A 151 -0.24 -4.79 -14.50
C LEU A 151 -0.96 -6.15 -14.54
N SER A 152 -0.17 -7.21 -14.43
CA SER A 152 -0.69 -8.58 -14.34
C SER A 152 -1.10 -8.86 -12.90
N PHE A 153 -2.38 -8.70 -12.58
CA PHE A 153 -2.99 -9.10 -11.32
C PHE A 153 -3.36 -10.60 -11.33
N THR A 154 -2.97 -11.36 -10.30
CA THR A 154 -3.50 -12.71 -10.09
C THR A 154 -4.03 -12.80 -8.67
N GLY A 155 -5.34 -12.64 -8.51
CA GLY A 155 -6.10 -12.71 -7.27
C GLY A 155 -7.56 -12.33 -7.52
N ASP A 156 -8.46 -12.63 -6.58
CA ASP A 156 -9.93 -12.42 -6.70
C ASP A 156 -10.35 -10.93 -6.63
N GLY A 157 -9.38 -10.01 -6.62
CA GLY A 157 -9.63 -8.56 -6.65
C GLY A 157 -10.10 -8.07 -8.04
N PRO A 158 -10.80 -6.92 -8.11
CA PRO A 158 -11.36 -6.42 -9.35
C PRO A 158 -10.27 -5.83 -10.24
N SER A 159 -9.56 -6.66 -11.00
CA SER A 159 -8.85 -6.27 -12.23
C SER A 159 -8.47 -7.51 -13.04
N GLU A 160 -9.25 -7.77 -14.09
CA GLU A 160 -8.96 -8.74 -15.15
C GLU A 160 -7.69 -8.35 -15.91
N VAL A 161 -6.74 -9.28 -16.03
CA VAL A 161 -5.49 -9.07 -16.78
C VAL A 161 -5.73 -9.26 -18.26
N ARG A 162 -5.45 -8.23 -19.07
CA ARG A 162 -5.25 -8.40 -20.52
C ARG A 162 -3.79 -8.76 -20.78
N PRO A 163 -3.49 -9.92 -21.39
CA PRO A 163 -2.15 -10.28 -21.77
C PRO A 163 -1.82 -9.55 -23.07
N ASP A 164 -1.14 -8.40 -22.99
CA ASP A 164 -0.23 -7.96 -24.05
C ASP A 164 0.49 -6.67 -23.63
N GLN A 165 1.64 -6.84 -22.99
CA GLN A 165 2.86 -6.04 -23.19
C GLN A 165 3.99 -6.63 -22.34
N HIS A 166 5.12 -6.97 -22.97
CA HIS A 166 6.35 -7.32 -22.24
C HIS A 166 6.80 -6.09 -21.44
N HIS A 167 6.54 -6.08 -20.14
CA HIS A 167 7.12 -5.10 -19.23
C HIS A 167 8.40 -5.68 -18.61
N PRO A 168 9.46 -4.86 -18.44
CA PRO A 168 10.70 -5.28 -17.77
C PRO A 168 10.53 -5.58 -16.27
N ALA A 169 9.30 -5.47 -15.76
CA ALA A 169 8.94 -5.64 -14.38
C ALA A 169 7.62 -6.38 -14.23
N ARG A 170 7.49 -7.17 -13.15
CA ARG A 170 6.23 -7.80 -12.72
C ARG A 170 5.83 -7.27 -11.35
N VAL A 171 4.52 -7.06 -11.18
CA VAL A 171 3.92 -6.70 -9.90
C VAL A 171 2.78 -7.68 -9.65
N ILE A 172 2.86 -8.46 -8.57
CA ILE A 172 1.78 -9.34 -8.12
C ILE A 172 1.18 -8.72 -6.85
N LEU A 173 -0.12 -8.43 -6.87
CA LEU A 173 -0.86 -7.94 -5.71
C LEU A 173 -1.58 -9.12 -5.03
N ILE A 174 -1.33 -9.28 -3.74
CA ILE A 174 -1.91 -10.31 -2.89
C ILE A 174 -2.80 -9.61 -1.87
N ASP A 175 -4.04 -10.08 -1.76
CA ASP A 175 -4.99 -9.72 -0.73
C ASP A 175 -4.80 -10.66 0.47
N ASP A 176 -4.85 -10.15 1.69
CA ASP A 176 -4.80 -10.97 2.90
C ASP A 176 -6.17 -11.63 3.11
N ASP A 177 -6.21 -12.94 3.37
CA ASP A 177 -7.47 -13.69 3.61
C ASP A 177 -8.23 -13.16 4.84
N ALA A 178 -7.54 -12.47 5.76
CA ALA A 178 -8.16 -11.82 6.91
C ALA A 178 -8.86 -10.50 6.57
N ASN A 179 -8.69 -9.98 5.35
CA ASN A 179 -9.37 -8.76 4.94
C ASN A 179 -10.88 -8.98 4.91
N PRO A 180 -11.67 -7.97 5.33
CA PRO A 180 -13.11 -8.05 5.28
C PRO A 180 -13.58 -8.37 3.86
N HIS A 181 -14.35 -9.44 3.73
CA HIS A 181 -14.95 -9.82 2.45
C HIS A 181 -15.93 -8.76 1.95
N HIS A 182 -16.18 -8.79 0.64
CA HIS A 182 -16.81 -7.76 -0.18
C HIS A 182 -17.88 -6.87 0.51
N PRO A 183 -17.90 -5.56 0.19
CA PRO A 183 -18.89 -4.64 0.70
C PRO A 183 -20.34 -5.01 0.29
N PRO A 184 -21.36 -4.53 1.02
CA PRO A 184 -21.27 -3.51 2.06
C PRO A 184 -20.76 -4.03 3.41
N LEU A 185 -19.91 -3.25 4.07
CA LEU A 185 -19.50 -3.47 5.45
C LEU A 185 -20.13 -2.41 6.35
N THR A 186 -20.86 -2.84 7.38
CA THR A 186 -21.35 -1.93 8.42
C THR A 186 -20.31 -1.81 9.53
N CYS A 187 -19.89 -0.59 9.82
CA CYS A 187 -18.95 -0.28 10.88
C CYS A 187 -19.64 0.60 11.94
N MET A 188 -19.84 0.05 13.14
CA MET A 188 -20.41 0.79 14.27
C MET A 188 -19.45 1.88 14.76
N ASP A 189 -19.96 2.88 15.47
CA ASP A 189 -19.11 3.89 16.09
C ASP A 189 -18.08 3.25 17.04
N GLY A 190 -16.83 3.71 16.97
CA GLY A 190 -15.67 3.14 17.66
C GLY A 190 -15.16 1.81 17.10
N ALA A 191 -15.88 1.15 16.18
CA ALA A 191 -15.41 -0.08 15.55
C ALA A 191 -14.29 0.22 14.54
N THR A 192 -13.43 -0.78 14.32
CA THR A 192 -12.28 -0.68 13.42
C THR A 192 -12.34 -1.78 12.36
N VAL A 193 -12.09 -1.39 11.12
CA VAL A 193 -11.92 -2.29 9.97
C VAL A 193 -10.45 -2.26 9.57
N ALA A 194 -9.85 -3.41 9.28
CA ALA A 194 -8.44 -3.52 8.91
C ALA A 194 -8.28 -4.10 7.50
N PHE A 195 -7.23 -3.69 6.82
CA PHE A 195 -6.86 -4.18 5.48
C PHE A 195 -5.35 -4.38 5.41
N ARG A 196 -4.92 -5.48 4.80
CA ARG A 196 -3.52 -5.84 4.57
C ARG A 196 -3.33 -6.36 3.16
N HIS A 197 -2.32 -5.87 2.46
CA HIS A 197 -2.00 -6.29 1.10
C HIS A 197 -0.49 -6.41 0.94
N ALA A 198 -0.05 -7.27 0.02
CA ALA A 198 1.33 -7.33 -0.42
C ALA A 198 1.42 -7.09 -1.93
N ALA A 199 2.31 -6.19 -2.34
CA ALA A 199 2.72 -6.06 -3.73
C ALA A 199 4.14 -6.63 -3.87
N VAL A 200 4.27 -7.80 -4.50
CA VAL A 200 5.57 -8.36 -4.86
C VAL A 200 6.02 -7.73 -6.16
N ILE A 201 7.18 -7.08 -6.13
CA ILE A 201 7.76 -6.32 -7.24
C ILE A 201 9.05 -7.00 -7.66
N ALA A 202 9.09 -7.51 -8.89
CA ALA A 202 10.24 -8.22 -9.43
C ALA A 202 10.72 -7.58 -10.74
N SER A 203 12.05 -7.59 -10.92
CA SER A 203 12.70 -7.30 -12.20
C SER A 203 12.58 -8.53 -13.11
N ASP A 204 12.38 -8.37 -14.41
CA ASP A 204 12.38 -9.46 -15.40
C ASP A 204 11.27 -10.54 -15.24
N ILE A 205 11.32 -11.59 -16.07
CA ILE A 205 10.34 -12.67 -16.14
C ILE A 205 10.52 -13.62 -14.96
N HIS A 206 9.55 -13.59 -14.06
CA HIS A 206 9.38 -14.53 -12.96
C HIS A 206 8.15 -15.41 -13.16
N ASP A 207 8.17 -16.59 -12.56
CA ASP A 207 6.98 -17.41 -12.41
C ASP A 207 5.96 -16.71 -11.51
N THR A 208 4.74 -16.52 -12.01
CA THR A 208 3.69 -15.79 -11.30
C THR A 208 3.26 -16.52 -10.02
N GLY A 209 3.22 -17.86 -10.03
CA GLY A 209 2.84 -18.65 -8.87
C GLY A 209 3.85 -18.50 -7.73
N ALA A 210 5.13 -18.59 -8.05
CA ALA A 210 6.22 -18.39 -7.09
C ALA A 210 6.19 -16.99 -6.45
N LEU A 211 5.95 -15.93 -7.24
CA LEU A 211 5.81 -14.57 -6.70
C LEU A 211 4.56 -14.40 -5.82
N ALA A 212 3.45 -15.04 -6.18
CA ALA A 212 2.25 -15.03 -5.35
C ALA A 212 2.48 -15.75 -4.01
N ASP A 213 3.14 -16.90 -4.02
CA ASP A 213 3.49 -17.65 -2.81
C ASP A 213 4.47 -16.89 -1.92
N LEU A 214 5.43 -16.19 -2.52
CA LEU A 214 6.30 -15.26 -1.82
C LEU A 214 5.48 -14.18 -1.10
N GLY A 215 4.56 -13.51 -1.80
CA GLY A 215 3.72 -12.47 -1.21
C GLY A 215 2.85 -12.97 -0.07
N ARG A 216 2.22 -14.15 -0.21
CA ARG A 216 1.44 -14.79 0.87
C ARG A 216 2.31 -15.15 2.06
N THR A 217 3.51 -15.69 1.82
CA THR A 217 4.46 -16.04 2.88
C THR A 217 4.90 -14.80 3.64
N THR A 218 5.16 -13.69 2.93
CA THR A 218 5.47 -12.42 3.58
C THR A 218 4.29 -11.92 4.41
N LEU A 219 3.04 -11.94 3.92
CA LEU A 219 1.88 -11.53 4.71
C LEU A 219 1.68 -12.35 5.99
N ALA A 220 1.95 -13.66 5.95
CA ALA A 220 1.81 -14.55 7.09
C ALA A 220 2.92 -14.39 8.15
N GLY A 221 4.07 -13.84 7.76
CA GLY A 221 5.24 -13.65 8.63
C GLY A 221 5.24 -12.34 9.42
N TRP A 222 4.25 -11.47 9.21
CA TRP A 222 4.09 -10.16 9.84
C TRP A 222 2.80 -10.11 10.65
#